data_AF-Q9ZR73-F1
#
_entry.id   AF-Q9ZR73-F1
#
_cell.length_a   1.000
_cell.length_b   1.000
_cell.length_c   1.000
_cell.angle_alpha   90.00
_cell.angle_beta   90.00
_cell.angle_gamma   90.00
#
_symmetry.space_group_name_H-M   'P 1'
#
loop_
_entity.id
_entity.type
_entity.pdbx_description
1 polymer ?
#
loop_
_entity_poly.entity_id
_entity_poly.type
_entity_poly.pdbx_seq_one_letter_code
_entity_poly.pdbx_strand_id
1 'polypeptide(L)'
;EGRGKSVVCEAIIKEEVVQKVLKTNVSALVELNMLKNLAGSAVAGALGGFNAHASNIVSAIFIATGQDPAQNVESSHCITMMEAINDGRDLHISVTMPSIEVGTVGGGTQLASQSACLNLL
;
A
#
# COMPACT_ATOMS: atom_id res chain seq x y z
N GLU A 1 -8.76 13.77 -9.06
CA GLU A 1 -7.75 14.32 -9.99
C GLU A 1 -6.30 14.01 -9.60
N GLY A 2 -6.02 13.30 -8.49
CA GLY A 2 -4.65 12.93 -8.09
C GLY A 2 -3.83 14.14 -7.61
N ARG A 3 -2.80 13.90 -6.79
CA ARG A 3 -1.88 14.93 -6.29
C ARG A 3 -0.50 14.33 -6.05
N GLY A 4 0.57 14.95 -6.55
CA GLY A 4 1.89 14.32 -6.48
C GLY A 4 2.02 13.19 -7.50
N LYS A 5 2.31 11.96 -7.05
CA LYS A 5 2.53 10.79 -7.92
C LYS A 5 1.36 9.81 -7.81
N SER A 6 0.81 9.42 -8.95
CA SER A 6 -0.13 8.30 -9.05
C SER A 6 0.62 7.05 -9.46
N VAL A 7 0.56 6.01 -8.63
CA VAL A 7 1.36 4.79 -8.79
C VAL A 7 0.46 3.55 -8.67
N VAL A 8 0.76 2.53 -9.47
CA VAL A 8 0.17 1.19 -9.36
C VAL A 8 1.30 0.18 -9.20
N CYS A 9 1.11 -0.81 -8.33
CA CYS A 9 2.01 -1.94 -8.19
C CYS A 9 1.19 -3.23 -8.11
N GLU A 10 1.69 -4.30 -8.73
CA GLU A 10 1.03 -5.61 -8.75
C GLU A 10 2.02 -6.75 -8.58
N ALA A 11 1.54 -7.87 -8.07
CA ALA A 11 2.30 -9.10 -7.92
C ALA A 11 1.41 -10.34 -8.02
N ILE A 12 2.00 -11.47 -8.41
CA ILE A 12 1.39 -12.79 -8.33
C ILE A 12 2.10 -13.58 -7.23
N ILE A 13 1.34 -14.01 -6.22
CA ILE A 13 1.82 -14.84 -5.12
C ILE A 13 1.31 -16.26 -5.33
N LYS A 14 2.25 -17.20 -5.50
CA LYS A 14 1.92 -18.62 -5.73
C LYS A 14 1.24 -19.25 -4.52
N GLU A 15 0.35 -20.22 -4.75
CA GLU A 15 -0.37 -20.96 -3.70
C GLU A 15 0.53 -21.39 -2.54
N GLU A 16 1.67 -22.00 -2.88
CA GLU A 16 2.63 -22.52 -1.91
C GLU A 16 3.17 -21.41 -1.00
N VAL A 17 3.41 -20.21 -1.54
CA VAL A 17 3.88 -19.06 -0.76
C VAL A 17 2.76 -18.53 0.13
N VAL A 18 1.53 -18.47 -0.36
CA VAL A 18 0.35 -18.08 0.45
C VAL A 18 0.18 -19.02 1.63
N GLN A 19 0.25 -20.34 1.40
CA GLN A 19 0.10 -21.33 2.47
C GLN A 19 1.31 -21.38 3.41
N LYS A 20 2.52 -21.45 2.87
CA LYS A 20 3.74 -21.65 3.67
C LYS A 20 4.24 -20.38 4.34
N VAL A 21 4.04 -19.20 3.77
CA VAL A 21 4.55 -17.93 4.33
C VAL A 21 3.42 -17.14 4.98
N LEU A 22 2.32 -16.90 4.26
CA LEU A 22 1.20 -16.11 4.77
C LEU A 22 0.25 -16.90 5.69
N LYS A 23 0.41 -18.23 5.76
CA LYS A 23 -0.32 -19.14 6.65
C LYS A 23 -1.84 -19.07 6.46
N THR A 24 -2.26 -18.89 5.22
CA THR A 24 -3.67 -18.80 4.83
C THR A 24 -3.88 -19.45 3.46
N ASN A 25 -5.06 -19.28 2.86
CA ASN A 25 -5.36 -19.70 1.49
C ASN A 25 -5.85 -18.50 0.65
N VAL A 26 -5.83 -18.65 -0.68
CA VAL A 26 -6.17 -17.57 -1.62
C VAL A 26 -7.62 -17.12 -1.48
N SER A 27 -8.57 -18.05 -1.37
CA SER A 27 -9.99 -17.70 -1.26
C SER A 27 -10.30 -16.87 -0.02
N ALA A 28 -9.71 -17.22 1.14
CA ALA A 28 -9.87 -16.45 2.37
C ALA A 28 -9.30 -15.02 2.25
N LEU A 29 -8.17 -14.84 1.55
CA LEU A 29 -7.60 -13.50 1.33
C LEU A 29 -8.49 -12.66 0.40
N VAL A 30 -8.98 -13.23 -0.69
CA VAL A 30 -9.88 -12.55 -1.62
C VAL A 30 -11.18 -12.17 -0.92
N GLU A 31 -11.80 -13.10 -0.18
CA GLU A 31 -13.01 -12.84 0.61
C GLU A 31 -12.78 -11.74 1.65
N LEU A 32 -11.68 -11.82 2.41
CA LEU A 32 -11.31 -10.80 3.38
C LEU A 32 -11.12 -9.43 2.72
N ASN A 33 -10.46 -9.35 1.56
CA ASN A 33 -10.26 -8.09 0.84
C ASN A 33 -11.61 -7.48 0.44
N MET A 34 -12.50 -8.30 -0.12
CA MET A 34 -13.84 -7.85 -0.53
C MET A 34 -14.65 -7.34 0.67
N LEU A 35 -14.68 -8.08 1.77
CA LEU A 35 -15.47 -7.72 2.96
C LEU A 35 -14.86 -6.53 3.71
N LYS A 36 -13.54 -6.50 3.87
CA LYS A 36 -12.86 -5.51 4.72
C LYS A 36 -12.46 -4.25 3.97
N ASN A 37 -11.71 -4.38 2.87
CA ASN A 37 -11.14 -3.25 2.16
C ASN A 37 -12.16 -2.56 1.25
N LEU A 38 -13.13 -3.31 0.71
CA LEU A 38 -14.15 -2.75 -0.18
C LEU A 38 -15.46 -2.48 0.54
N ALA A 39 -16.21 -3.53 0.89
CA ALA A 39 -17.53 -3.39 1.50
C ALA A 39 -17.47 -2.65 2.85
N GLY A 40 -16.54 -3.04 3.74
CA GLY A 40 -16.35 -2.41 5.04
C GLY A 40 -16.02 -0.92 4.92
N SER A 41 -15.05 -0.57 4.07
CA SER A 41 -14.71 0.84 3.80
C SER A 41 -15.87 1.63 3.17
N ALA A 42 -16.64 1.01 2.27
CA ALA A 42 -17.82 1.64 1.68
C ALA A 42 -18.91 1.93 2.73
N VAL A 43 -19.19 0.97 3.63
CA VAL A 43 -20.14 1.18 4.74
C VAL A 43 -19.64 2.25 5.71
N ALA A 44 -18.34 2.31 5.96
CA ALA A 44 -17.73 3.35 6.79
C ALA A 44 -17.72 4.75 6.14
N GLY A 45 -18.13 4.88 4.87
CA GLY A 45 -18.06 6.14 4.13
C GLY A 45 -16.63 6.62 3.87
N ALA A 46 -15.67 5.69 3.80
CA ALA A 46 -14.28 6.03 3.55
C ALA A 46 -14.08 6.58 2.13
N LEU A 47 -13.32 7.67 2.02
CA LEU A 47 -12.87 8.22 0.74
C LEU A 47 -11.38 7.93 0.60
N GLY A 48 -10.98 7.17 -0.43
CA GLY A 48 -9.58 6.78 -0.67
C GLY A 48 -9.01 5.70 0.28
N GLY A 49 -9.73 5.33 1.34
CA GLY A 49 -9.33 4.34 2.35
C GLY A 49 -9.75 2.89 2.06
N PHE A 50 -9.51 2.39 0.85
CA PHE A 50 -9.91 1.03 0.43
C PHE A 50 -8.77 0.02 0.59
N ASN A 51 -8.13 0.03 1.75
CA ASN A 51 -6.92 -0.74 2.05
C ASN A 51 -6.89 -1.19 3.52
N ALA A 52 -5.88 -1.97 3.88
CA ALA A 52 -5.71 -2.43 5.25
C ALA A 52 -4.99 -1.40 6.14
N HIS A 53 -3.77 -1.02 5.75
CA HIS A 53 -2.91 -0.18 6.58
C HIS A 53 -1.84 0.56 5.75
N ALA A 54 -2.17 1.06 4.55
CA ALA A 54 -1.22 1.78 3.68
C ALA A 54 -0.53 2.94 4.42
N SER A 55 -1.29 3.64 5.26
CA SER A 55 -0.82 4.72 6.15
C SER A 55 0.37 4.33 7.03
N ASN A 56 0.42 3.09 7.53
CA ASN A 56 1.53 2.64 8.39
C ASN A 56 2.84 2.56 7.59
N ILE A 57 2.79 2.03 6.37
CA ILE A 57 3.97 1.90 5.51
C ILE A 57 4.44 3.26 5.01
N VAL A 58 3.50 4.09 4.55
CA VAL A 58 3.78 5.47 4.11
C VAL A 58 4.43 6.27 5.24
N SER A 59 3.83 6.29 6.44
CA SER A 59 4.37 7.02 7.59
C SER A 59 5.78 6.55 7.97
N ALA A 60 6.03 5.24 8.01
CA ALA A 60 7.33 4.69 8.35
C ALA A 60 8.42 5.12 7.35
N ILE A 61 8.14 5.00 6.05
CA ILE A 61 9.06 5.42 4.99
C ILE A 61 9.25 6.95 5.03
N PHE A 62 8.17 7.72 5.21
CA PHE A 62 8.20 9.18 5.24
C PHE A 62 9.10 9.69 6.35
N ILE A 63 8.93 9.18 7.58
CA ILE A 63 9.75 9.56 8.73
C ILE A 63 11.21 9.14 8.52
N ALA A 64 11.46 7.92 8.02
CA ALA A 64 12.81 7.42 7.80
C ALA A 64 13.56 8.20 6.72
N THR A 65 12.87 8.65 5.66
CA THR A 65 13.48 9.30 4.49
C THR A 65 13.31 10.82 4.48
N GLY A 66 12.82 11.43 5.56
CA GLY A 66 12.75 12.88 5.72
C GLY A 66 11.68 13.57 4.89
N GLN A 67 10.60 12.86 4.58
CA GLN A 67 9.39 13.43 3.98
C GLN A 67 8.56 14.18 5.02
N ASP A 68 7.50 14.87 4.60
CA ASP A 68 6.53 15.49 5.51
C ASP A 68 5.51 14.44 6.00
N PRO A 69 5.56 14.01 7.28
CA PRO A 69 4.64 12.98 7.78
C PRO A 69 3.17 13.43 7.80
N ALA A 70 2.89 14.74 7.78
CA ALA A 70 1.53 15.25 7.72
C ALA A 70 0.87 14.97 6.36
N GLN A 71 1.67 14.86 5.28
CA GLN A 71 1.18 14.48 3.95
C GLN A 71 0.74 13.01 3.86
N ASN A 72 0.93 12.20 4.91
CA ASN A 72 0.39 10.84 5.00
C ASN A 72 -1.14 10.80 4.83
N VAL A 73 -1.86 11.87 5.18
CA VAL A 73 -3.33 11.95 5.02
C VAL A 73 -3.73 11.64 3.57
N GLU A 74 -3.12 12.31 2.59
CA GLU A 74 -3.41 12.11 1.17
C GLU A 74 -2.54 11.02 0.54
N SER A 75 -1.27 10.91 0.99
CA SER A 75 -0.32 9.95 0.43
C SER A 75 -0.65 8.50 0.76
N SER A 76 -1.48 8.25 1.77
CA SER A 76 -1.95 6.90 2.13
C SER A 76 -3.26 6.48 1.46
N HIS A 77 -3.85 7.34 0.62
CA HIS A 77 -4.96 6.93 -0.24
C HIS A 77 -4.51 5.76 -1.11
N CYS A 78 -5.21 4.64 -0.93
CA CYS A 78 -4.85 3.38 -1.54
C CYS A 78 -6.10 2.53 -1.70
N ILE A 79 -6.26 1.92 -2.86
CA ILE A 79 -7.15 0.79 -3.07
C ILE A 79 -6.32 -0.48 -3.23
N THR A 80 -6.64 -1.52 -2.46
CA THR A 80 -6.04 -2.85 -2.57
C THR A 80 -7.04 -3.79 -3.23
N MET A 81 -6.62 -4.40 -4.33
CA MET A 81 -7.40 -5.41 -5.05
C MET A 81 -6.71 -6.76 -4.94
N MET A 82 -7.51 -7.81 -4.82
CA MET A 82 -7.06 -9.19 -4.74
C MET A 82 -7.96 -10.06 -5.60
N GLU A 83 -7.36 -10.88 -6.45
CA GLU A 83 -8.06 -11.78 -7.36
C GLU A 83 -7.43 -13.16 -7.31
N ALA A 84 -8.27 -14.19 -7.31
CA ALA A 84 -7.83 -15.56 -7.43
C ALA A 84 -7.62 -15.87 -8.93
N ILE A 85 -6.41 -16.31 -9.30
CA ILE A 85 -6.04 -16.62 -10.69
C ILE A 85 -5.57 -18.08 -10.80
N ASN A 86 -5.34 -18.55 -12.04
CA ASN A 86 -4.82 -19.91 -12.30
C ASN A 86 -5.65 -21.01 -11.60
N ASP A 87 -6.97 -20.98 -11.85
CA ASP A 87 -7.97 -21.87 -11.23
C ASP A 87 -8.10 -21.71 -9.70
N GLY A 88 -7.80 -20.51 -9.20
CA GLY A 88 -7.93 -20.14 -7.80
C GLY A 88 -6.73 -20.52 -6.92
N ARG A 89 -5.64 -21.00 -7.53
CA ARG A 89 -4.43 -21.42 -6.81
C ARG A 89 -3.53 -20.26 -6.44
N ASP A 90 -3.39 -19.29 -7.33
CA ASP A 90 -2.48 -18.17 -7.11
C ASP A 90 -3.27 -16.89 -6.81
N LEU A 91 -2.66 -16.00 -6.03
CA LEU A 91 -3.21 -14.71 -5.68
C LEU A 91 -2.57 -13.63 -6.56
N HIS A 92 -3.38 -12.96 -7.37
CA HIS A 92 -3.00 -11.64 -7.89
C HIS A 92 -3.38 -10.60 -6.84
N ILE A 93 -2.44 -9.71 -6.54
CA ILE A 93 -2.64 -8.58 -5.64
C ILE A 93 -2.15 -7.32 -6.32
N SER A 94 -2.91 -6.24 -6.21
CA SER A 94 -2.49 -4.92 -6.65
C SER A 94 -2.84 -3.83 -5.64
N VAL A 95 -2.06 -2.77 -5.67
CA VAL A 95 -2.32 -1.53 -4.95
C VAL A 95 -2.25 -0.36 -5.91
N THR A 96 -3.22 0.54 -5.80
CA THR A 96 -3.25 1.79 -6.56
C THR A 96 -3.30 2.96 -5.60
N MET A 97 -2.29 3.83 -5.68
CA MET A 97 -2.10 4.99 -4.81
C MET A 97 -2.06 6.25 -5.67
N PRO A 98 -3.17 7.01 -5.77
CA PRO A 98 -3.29 8.09 -6.75
C PRO A 98 -2.62 9.40 -6.33
N SER A 99 -2.20 9.52 -5.06
CA SER A 99 -1.83 10.81 -4.48
C SER A 99 -0.58 10.81 -3.59
N ILE A 100 0.50 10.10 -3.98
CA ILE A 100 1.74 10.06 -3.19
C ILE A 100 2.52 11.39 -3.33
N GLU A 101 2.60 12.16 -2.27
CA GLU A 101 3.38 13.39 -2.19
C GLU A 101 4.76 13.10 -1.62
N VAL A 102 5.77 13.03 -2.48
CA VAL A 102 7.14 12.61 -2.10
C VAL A 102 8.19 13.44 -2.84
N GLY A 103 9.34 13.65 -2.20
CA GLY A 103 10.51 14.30 -2.79
C GLY A 103 11.83 13.78 -2.23
N THR A 104 12.92 13.93 -2.99
CA THR A 104 14.26 13.47 -2.57
C THR A 104 15.25 14.61 -2.32
N VAL A 105 14.81 15.85 -2.48
CA VAL A 105 15.59 17.08 -2.23
C VAL A 105 14.69 18.10 -1.52
N GLY A 106 15.25 18.78 -0.51
CA GLY A 106 14.53 19.80 0.28
C GLY A 106 13.88 19.25 1.56
N GLY A 107 13.49 20.15 2.46
CA GLY A 107 12.89 19.76 3.75
C GLY A 107 13.80 18.86 4.59
N GLY A 108 13.22 17.82 5.20
CA GLY A 108 13.92 16.86 6.06
C GLY A 108 14.91 15.94 5.33
N THR A 109 14.84 15.84 4.00
CA THR A 109 15.70 14.96 3.20
C THR A 109 17.19 15.33 3.25
N GLN A 110 17.51 16.56 3.65
CA GLN A 110 18.88 17.05 3.78
C GLN A 110 19.55 16.70 5.12
N LEU A 111 18.78 16.23 6.09
CA LEU A 111 19.32 15.79 7.38
C LEU A 111 20.14 14.51 7.18
N ALA A 112 21.29 14.42 7.85
CA ALA A 112 22.25 13.35 7.60
C ALA A 112 21.65 11.94 7.72
N SER A 113 20.84 11.69 8.75
CA SER A 113 20.20 10.38 8.97
C SER A 113 19.18 10.04 7.89
N GLN A 114 18.32 11.00 7.54
CA GLN A 114 17.28 10.82 6.51
C GLN A 114 17.90 10.66 5.11
N SER A 115 18.94 11.43 4.80
CA SER A 115 19.70 11.30 3.56
C SER A 115 20.39 9.94 3.47
N ALA A 116 20.93 9.41 4.57
CA ALA A 116 21.49 8.07 4.60
C ALA A 116 20.43 7.00 4.29
N CYS A 117 19.21 7.12 4.83
CA CYS A 117 18.10 6.22 4.51
C CYS A 117 17.68 6.32 3.03
N LEU A 118 17.67 7.51 2.43
CA LEU A 118 17.40 7.70 1.00
C LEU A 118 18.45 7.00 0.12
N ASN A 119 19.72 7.03 0.50
CA ASN A 119 20.82 6.42 -0.26
C ASN A 119 20.85 4.88 -0.19
N LEU A 120 20.04 4.25 0.66
CA LEU A 120 19.90 2.79 0.69
C LEU A 120 18.98 2.24 -0.41
N LEU A 121 18.17 3.11 -1.02
CA LEU A 121 17.17 2.78 -2.05
C LEU A 121 17.74 3.02 -3.46
#